data_AF-A0A166S771-F1
#
_entry.id   AF-A0A166S771-F1
#
_cell.length_a   1.000
_cell.length_b   1.000
_cell.length_c   1.000
_cell.angle_alpha   90.00
_cell.angle_beta   90.00
_cell.angle_gamma   90.00
#
_symmetry.space_group_name_H-M   'P 1'
#
loop_
_entity.id
_entity.type
_entity.pdbx_description
1 polymer ?
#
loop_
_entity_poly.entity_id
_entity_poly.type
_entity_poly.pdbx_seq_one_letter_code
_entity_poly.pdbx_strand_id
1 'polypeptide(L)'
;MSKPQPTEFDVLFLRQRGVKYPRWHLTAPIRRDTRVRLSYGASVSGSDLIGKQMLERTVDDKGNTVAVYEPTLASYIVNSDRVATPIYPSDAVTIVSLLDLHPVRPGEEDEGQPDDGPFEVFEAGTGMGSLSLHIARALHAANPPVPAPYLADIDFHVGTVGDYVAARLAASGGRPVFARAVLDLPAAHEDAVAAALVPALHDNAVLVLFYPSISQIAEFQAWALESGAPLRLEKVLEMPTTSTADGVRDGGCGGRHWDVKIIKPKPARAEEEEEVTGEDAACDGPATESEPVVVMRPKVGGRVAGGGFVAVYRKWPAGTNHQQPEEPEADSEAEA
;
A
#
# COMPACT_ATOMS: atom_id res chain seq x y z
N MET A 1 -5.91 6.12 -23.76
CA MET A 1 -4.64 5.97 -24.49
C MET A 1 -4.10 4.57 -24.18
N SER A 2 -3.77 3.76 -25.19
CA SER A 2 -3.08 2.48 -24.94
C SER A 2 -1.69 2.79 -24.39
N LYS A 3 -1.31 2.16 -23.27
CA LYS A 3 0.05 2.28 -22.77
C LYS A 3 1.03 1.83 -23.87
N PRO A 4 2.15 2.54 -24.09
CA PRO A 4 3.15 2.12 -25.08
C PRO A 4 3.63 0.69 -24.78
N GLN A 5 4.07 0.00 -25.84
CA GLN A 5 4.73 -1.30 -25.72
C GLN A 5 5.93 -1.18 -24.76
N PRO A 6 6.28 -2.23 -23.99
CA PRO A 6 7.43 -2.20 -23.09
C PRO A 6 8.71 -1.80 -23.82
N THR A 7 9.45 -0.90 -23.21
CA THR A 7 10.76 -0.43 -23.65
C THR A 7 11.82 -0.81 -22.62
N GLU A 8 13.09 -0.49 -22.90
CA GLU A 8 14.14 -0.69 -21.91
C GLU A 8 13.88 0.17 -20.67
N PHE A 9 14.28 -0.37 -19.52
CA PHE A 9 14.08 0.17 -18.17
C PHE A 9 12.65 0.12 -17.64
N ASP A 10 11.68 -0.36 -18.42
CA ASP A 10 10.34 -0.63 -17.89
C ASP A 10 10.34 -1.79 -16.90
N VAL A 11 9.44 -1.70 -15.91
CA VAL A 11 9.12 -2.77 -14.97
C VAL A 11 7.82 -3.44 -15.42
N LEU A 12 7.83 -4.77 -15.50
CA LEU A 12 6.69 -5.58 -15.96
C LEU A 12 6.22 -6.52 -14.87
N PHE A 13 4.95 -6.93 -14.98
CA PHE A 13 4.36 -7.95 -14.12
C PHE A 13 4.02 -9.19 -14.95
N LEU A 14 4.72 -10.28 -14.71
CA LEU A 14 4.67 -11.48 -15.53
C LEU A 14 3.82 -12.55 -14.85
N ARG A 15 2.87 -13.11 -15.59
CA ARG A 15 2.08 -14.26 -15.14
C ARG A 15 2.55 -15.53 -15.84
N GLN A 16 3.33 -16.34 -15.14
CA GLN A 16 3.82 -17.63 -15.63
C GLN A 16 2.78 -18.72 -15.32
N ARG A 17 2.37 -19.48 -16.33
CA ARG A 17 1.47 -20.64 -16.17
C ARG A 17 2.30 -21.90 -15.92
N GLY A 18 2.61 -22.19 -14.66
CA GLY A 18 3.32 -23.41 -14.27
C GLY A 18 2.44 -24.66 -14.21
N VAL A 19 3.08 -25.80 -13.92
CA VAL A 19 2.47 -27.14 -13.89
C VAL A 19 1.44 -27.31 -12.77
N LYS A 20 1.68 -26.69 -11.60
CA LYS A 20 0.75 -26.79 -10.44
C LYS A 20 -0.26 -25.63 -10.40
N TYR A 21 0.22 -24.40 -10.50
CA TYR A 21 -0.60 -23.19 -10.42
C TYR A 21 0.13 -22.01 -11.09
N PRO A 22 -0.57 -20.92 -11.47
CA PRO A 22 0.08 -19.74 -12.02
C PRO A 22 0.89 -18.99 -10.95
N ARG A 23 2.02 -18.43 -11.35
CA ARG A 23 2.89 -17.60 -10.50
C ARG A 23 3.05 -16.20 -11.10
N TRP A 24 3.02 -15.19 -10.23
CA TRP A 24 3.24 -13.79 -10.60
C TRP A 24 4.66 -13.37 -10.26
N HIS A 25 5.28 -12.56 -11.12
CA HIS A 25 6.66 -12.08 -10.95
C HIS A 25 6.74 -10.62 -11.37
N LEU A 26 7.25 -9.78 -10.48
CA LEU A 26 7.66 -8.42 -10.83
C LEU A 26 9.08 -8.48 -11.38
N THR A 27 9.33 -7.84 -12.52
CA THR A 27 10.69 -7.76 -13.06
C THR A 27 11.48 -6.64 -12.37
N ALA A 28 12.80 -6.73 -12.39
CA ALA A 28 13.63 -5.52 -12.32
C ALA A 28 13.43 -4.71 -13.63
N PRO A 29 13.90 -3.45 -13.70
CA PRO A 29 13.95 -2.69 -14.95
C PRO A 29 14.58 -3.53 -16.08
N ILE A 30 13.83 -3.82 -17.14
CA ILE A 30 14.23 -4.77 -18.17
C ILE A 30 15.24 -4.15 -19.15
N ARG A 31 16.19 -4.93 -19.64
CA ARG A 31 17.05 -4.59 -20.79
C ARG A 31 17.02 -5.74 -21.79
N ARG A 32 17.43 -5.51 -23.04
CA ARG A 32 17.45 -6.56 -24.07
C ARG A 32 18.26 -7.79 -23.69
N ASP A 33 19.35 -7.61 -22.94
CA ASP A 33 20.25 -8.66 -22.46
C ASP A 33 19.84 -9.25 -21.10
N THR A 34 18.78 -8.73 -20.47
CA THR A 34 18.33 -9.20 -19.16
C THR A 34 17.71 -10.59 -19.26
N ARG A 35 18.08 -11.49 -18.36
CA ARG A 35 17.41 -12.78 -18.17
C ARG A 35 16.57 -12.74 -16.90
N VAL A 36 15.25 -12.62 -17.05
CA VAL A 36 14.32 -12.57 -15.91
C VAL A 36 14.12 -13.99 -15.39
N ARG A 37 14.58 -14.24 -14.17
CA ARG A 37 14.36 -15.51 -13.47
C ARG A 37 12.90 -15.61 -13.01
N LEU A 38 12.24 -16.70 -13.38
CA LEU A 38 10.87 -17.01 -13.04
C LEU A 38 10.82 -18.22 -12.08
N SER A 39 9.60 -18.57 -11.67
CA SER A 39 9.33 -19.78 -10.90
C SER A 39 9.61 -21.02 -11.74
N TYR A 40 9.60 -22.19 -11.08
CA TYR A 40 9.87 -23.49 -11.70
C TYR A 40 11.28 -23.60 -12.31
N GLY A 41 12.20 -22.74 -11.87
CA GLY A 41 13.58 -22.65 -12.36
C GLY A 41 13.64 -22.31 -13.85
N ALA A 42 12.65 -21.60 -14.37
CA ALA A 42 12.60 -21.14 -15.75
C ALA A 42 13.00 -19.67 -15.84
N SER A 43 13.22 -19.18 -17.05
CA SER A 43 13.55 -17.78 -17.31
C SER A 43 13.06 -17.31 -18.66
N VAL A 44 12.85 -16.00 -18.78
CA VAL A 44 12.46 -15.32 -20.03
C VAL A 44 13.46 -14.22 -20.37
N SER A 45 13.77 -14.07 -21.65
CA SER A 45 14.69 -13.04 -22.14
C SER A 45 13.99 -11.67 -22.20
N GLY A 46 14.68 -10.60 -21.84
CA GLY A 46 14.18 -9.23 -21.98
C GLY A 46 13.88 -8.86 -23.43
N SER A 47 14.63 -9.41 -24.39
CA SER A 47 14.33 -9.30 -25.83
C SER A 47 12.93 -9.81 -26.20
N ASP A 48 12.44 -10.82 -25.47
CA ASP A 48 11.14 -11.45 -25.72
C ASP A 48 10.00 -10.73 -24.99
N LEU A 49 10.31 -9.68 -24.22
CA LEU A 49 9.35 -8.86 -23.48
C LEU A 49 9.21 -7.46 -24.11
N ILE A 50 10.32 -6.87 -24.54
CA ILE A 50 10.37 -5.54 -25.16
C ILE A 50 9.59 -5.55 -26.48
N GLY A 51 8.76 -4.53 -26.71
CA GLY A 51 7.95 -4.38 -27.91
C GLY A 51 6.65 -5.22 -27.92
N LYS A 52 6.41 -6.09 -26.93
CA LYS A 52 5.15 -6.83 -26.85
C LYS A 52 3.96 -5.94 -26.51
N GLN A 53 2.76 -6.36 -26.87
CA GLN A 53 1.57 -5.71 -26.32
C GLN A 53 1.32 -6.17 -24.88
N MET A 54 0.75 -5.29 -24.06
CA MET A 54 0.24 -5.70 -22.75
C MET A 54 -0.80 -6.80 -22.93
N LEU A 55 -0.77 -7.79 -22.05
CA LEU A 55 -1.56 -9.05 -22.09
C LEU A 55 -1.14 -10.05 -23.18
N GLU A 56 -0.18 -9.69 -24.04
CA GLU A 56 0.42 -10.65 -24.97
C GLU A 56 1.20 -11.73 -24.21
N ARG A 57 1.36 -12.88 -24.87
CA ARG A 57 2.04 -14.03 -24.33
C ARG A 57 3.39 -14.23 -24.99
N THR A 58 4.32 -14.75 -24.20
CA THR A 58 5.57 -15.34 -24.63
C THR A 58 5.72 -16.71 -23.98
N VAL A 59 6.86 -17.36 -24.19
CA VAL A 59 7.22 -18.61 -23.53
C VAL A 59 8.51 -18.41 -22.74
N ASP A 60 8.62 -19.09 -21.60
CA ASP A 60 9.90 -19.22 -20.92
C ASP A 60 10.79 -20.28 -21.59
N ASP A 61 12.04 -20.39 -21.15
CA ASP A 61 13.04 -21.37 -21.60
C ASP A 61 12.65 -22.84 -21.34
N LYS A 62 11.54 -23.11 -20.65
CA LYS A 62 10.96 -24.44 -20.42
C LYS A 62 9.63 -24.63 -21.15
N GLY A 63 9.22 -23.68 -21.99
CA GLY A 63 8.00 -23.73 -22.78
C GLY A 63 6.72 -23.38 -22.03
N ASN A 64 6.79 -22.91 -20.78
CA ASN A 64 5.58 -22.45 -20.08
C ASN A 64 5.15 -21.09 -20.63
N THR A 65 3.84 -20.90 -20.78
CA THR A 65 3.27 -19.63 -21.20
C THR A 65 3.50 -18.55 -20.14
N VAL A 66 4.00 -17.39 -20.58
CA VAL A 66 4.18 -16.19 -19.75
C VAL A 66 3.37 -15.06 -20.35
N ALA A 67 2.39 -14.53 -19.63
CA ALA A 67 1.62 -13.36 -20.05
C ALA A 67 2.21 -12.08 -19.44
N VAL A 68 2.33 -11.03 -20.25
CA VAL A 68 2.89 -9.73 -19.85
C VAL A 68 1.78 -8.82 -19.32
N TYR A 69 1.93 -8.27 -18.13
CA TYR A 69 1.00 -7.30 -17.55
C TYR A 69 1.73 -6.02 -17.17
N GLU A 70 1.01 -4.92 -17.23
CA GLU A 70 1.40 -3.70 -16.54
C GLU A 70 1.28 -3.90 -15.02
N PRO A 71 2.31 -3.53 -14.23
CA PRO A 71 2.19 -3.51 -12.78
C PRO A 71 1.28 -2.36 -12.34
N THR A 72 0.34 -2.65 -11.44
CA THR A 72 -0.29 -1.63 -10.60
C THR A 72 0.70 -1.22 -9.49
N LEU A 73 0.50 -0.04 -8.88
CA LEU A 73 1.29 0.36 -7.71
C LEU A 73 1.22 -0.68 -6.58
N ALA A 74 0.04 -1.27 -6.35
CA ALA A 74 -0.13 -2.31 -5.34
C ALA A 74 0.65 -3.59 -5.68
N SER A 75 0.59 -4.07 -6.94
CA SER A 75 1.37 -5.23 -7.38
C SER A 75 2.87 -4.96 -7.33
N TYR A 76 3.31 -3.73 -7.63
CA TYR A 76 4.70 -3.33 -7.51
C TYR A 76 5.14 -3.48 -6.05
N ILE A 77 4.50 -2.78 -5.11
CA ILE A 77 4.85 -2.79 -3.69
C ILE A 77 4.84 -4.20 -3.08
N VAL A 78 3.79 -4.99 -3.36
CA VAL A 78 3.61 -6.30 -2.73
C VAL A 78 4.61 -7.35 -3.26
N ASN A 79 5.08 -7.18 -4.51
CA ASN A 79 5.97 -8.14 -5.17
C ASN A 79 7.41 -7.64 -5.35
N SER A 80 7.74 -6.44 -4.89
CA SER A 80 9.12 -5.98 -4.73
C SER A 80 9.82 -6.79 -3.64
N ASP A 81 11.12 -7.03 -3.82
CA ASP A 81 11.96 -7.69 -2.81
C ASP A 81 11.99 -6.86 -1.53
N ARG A 82 11.74 -7.50 -0.38
CA ARG A 82 11.58 -6.82 0.90
C ARG A 82 12.91 -6.67 1.62
N VAL A 83 13.28 -5.44 1.97
CA VAL A 83 14.36 -5.13 2.93
C VAL A 83 13.82 -4.65 4.28
N ALA A 84 12.55 -4.25 4.34
CA ALA A 84 11.79 -3.91 5.54
C ALA A 84 10.31 -4.30 5.36
N THR A 85 9.52 -4.23 6.43
CA THR A 85 8.06 -4.38 6.35
C THR A 85 7.48 -3.11 5.69
N PRO A 86 6.79 -3.22 4.54
CA PRO A 86 6.13 -2.06 3.96
C PRO A 86 4.83 -1.74 4.71
N ILE A 87 4.47 -0.45 4.78
CA ILE A 87 3.06 -0.06 4.88
C ILE A 87 2.33 -0.63 3.67
N TYR A 88 1.31 -1.45 3.85
CA TYR A 88 0.65 -2.11 2.70
C TYR A 88 -0.20 -1.11 1.91
N PRO A 89 -0.47 -1.36 0.61
CA PRO A 89 -1.19 -0.39 -0.24
C PRO A 89 -2.54 0.08 0.31
N SER A 90 -3.35 -0.80 0.93
CA SER A 90 -4.59 -0.40 1.60
C SER A 90 -4.38 0.62 2.71
N ASP A 91 -3.31 0.42 3.48
CA ASP A 91 -3.00 1.23 4.65
C ASP A 91 -2.45 2.58 4.19
N ALA A 92 -1.55 2.57 3.19
CA ALA A 92 -1.03 3.77 2.57
C ALA A 92 -2.14 4.63 1.93
N VAL A 93 -3.11 4.03 1.24
CA VAL A 93 -4.28 4.76 0.69
C VAL A 93 -5.10 5.40 1.80
N THR A 94 -5.31 4.70 2.92
CA THR A 94 -6.04 5.23 4.06
C THR A 94 -5.27 6.40 4.69
N ILE A 95 -3.96 6.25 4.92
CA ILE A 95 -3.09 7.32 5.43
C ILE A 95 -3.14 8.55 4.52
N VAL A 96 -2.99 8.38 3.20
CA VAL A 96 -3.09 9.49 2.24
C VAL A 96 -4.46 10.18 2.29
N SER A 97 -5.53 9.41 2.46
CA SER A 97 -6.87 9.99 2.64
C SER A 97 -6.98 10.78 3.95
N LEU A 98 -6.35 10.32 5.03
CA LEU A 98 -6.31 11.01 6.32
C LEU A 98 -5.45 12.28 6.30
N LEU A 99 -4.47 12.36 5.41
CA LEU A 99 -3.67 13.58 5.22
C LEU A 99 -4.48 14.74 4.62
N ASP A 100 -5.65 14.49 4.04
CA ASP A 100 -6.55 15.53 3.53
C ASP A 100 -5.80 16.54 2.63
N LEU A 101 -5.22 16.00 1.56
CA LEU A 101 -4.34 16.72 0.63
C LEU A 101 -5.19 17.53 -0.36
N HIS A 102 -5.04 18.86 -0.32
CA HIS A 102 -5.69 19.81 -1.23
C HIS A 102 -4.67 20.76 -1.85
N PRO A 103 -3.72 20.26 -2.66
CA PRO A 103 -2.71 21.12 -3.27
C PRO A 103 -3.34 21.99 -4.38
N VAL A 104 -2.84 23.21 -4.52
CA VAL A 104 -3.23 24.14 -5.60
C VAL A 104 -2.59 23.65 -6.91
N ARG A 105 -3.32 23.79 -8.03
CA ARG A 105 -2.78 23.43 -9.35
C ARG A 105 -1.78 24.49 -9.82
N PRO A 106 -0.70 24.11 -10.51
CA PRO A 106 0.25 25.05 -11.08
C PRO A 106 -0.45 26.12 -11.93
N GLY A 107 -0.21 27.40 -11.61
CA GLY A 107 -0.82 28.53 -12.32
C GLY A 107 -2.22 28.93 -11.87
N GLU A 108 -2.78 28.29 -10.82
CA GLU A 108 -3.99 28.74 -10.12
C GLU A 108 -3.68 29.38 -8.76
N GLU A 109 -2.47 29.91 -8.61
CA GLU A 109 -2.05 30.64 -7.40
C GLU A 109 -2.79 31.98 -7.30
N ASP A 110 -3.34 32.30 -6.12
CA ASP A 110 -4.03 33.56 -5.88
C ASP A 110 -3.03 34.73 -5.85
N GLU A 111 -3.10 35.63 -6.85
CA GLU A 111 -2.18 36.78 -7.03
C GLU A 111 -2.12 37.78 -5.85
N GLY A 112 -2.89 37.57 -4.78
CA GLY A 112 -2.93 38.41 -3.58
C GLY A 112 -2.69 37.69 -2.25
N GLN A 113 -2.44 36.37 -2.25
CA GLN A 113 -2.15 35.62 -1.03
C GLN A 113 -0.65 35.67 -0.71
N PRO A 114 -0.25 35.70 0.58
CA PRO A 114 1.17 35.59 0.93
C PRO A 114 1.75 34.29 0.34
N ASP A 115 2.97 34.36 -0.20
CA ASP A 115 3.71 33.17 -0.59
C ASP A 115 4.11 32.42 0.69
N ASP A 116 3.23 31.51 1.12
CA ASP A 116 3.43 30.60 2.24
C ASP A 116 4.42 29.47 1.90
N GLY A 117 4.98 29.48 0.69
CA GLY A 117 5.87 28.47 0.17
C GLY A 117 5.14 27.27 -0.44
N PRO A 118 5.88 26.25 -0.92
CA PRO A 118 5.29 25.07 -1.51
C PRO A 118 4.50 24.24 -0.47
N PHE A 119 3.43 23.59 -0.92
CA PHE A 119 2.73 22.60 -0.11
C PHE A 119 3.61 21.35 0.05
N GLU A 120 4.22 21.18 1.21
CA GLU A 120 5.14 20.08 1.47
C GLU A 120 4.58 19.04 2.44
N VAL A 121 4.76 17.77 2.09
CA VAL A 121 4.44 16.62 2.95
C VAL A 121 5.75 15.99 3.42
N PHE A 122 5.94 15.92 4.73
CA PHE A 122 7.09 15.27 5.34
C PHE A 122 6.79 13.80 5.66
N GLU A 123 7.66 12.88 5.25
CA GLU A 123 7.59 11.47 5.63
C GLU A 123 8.90 11.07 6.30
N ALA A 124 8.83 10.46 7.49
CA ALA A 124 9.98 9.83 8.12
C ALA A 124 9.69 8.36 8.42
N GLY A 125 10.66 7.52 8.04
CA GLY A 125 10.47 6.09 7.88
C GLY A 125 10.12 5.74 6.44
N THR A 126 10.99 6.07 5.49
CA THR A 126 10.76 5.75 4.06
C THR A 126 10.55 4.26 3.83
N GLY A 127 11.25 3.41 4.60
CA GLY A 127 11.10 1.95 4.56
C GLY A 127 11.25 1.39 3.14
N MET A 128 10.18 0.78 2.63
CA MET A 128 10.10 0.24 1.26
C MET A 128 9.58 1.24 0.21
N GLY A 129 9.29 2.48 0.60
CA GLY A 129 8.76 3.53 -0.28
C GLY A 129 7.27 3.38 -0.64
N SER A 130 6.55 2.48 0.03
CA SER A 130 5.13 2.24 -0.26
C SER A 130 4.29 3.50 -0.04
N LEU A 131 4.40 4.12 1.14
CA LEU A 131 3.68 5.34 1.47
C LEU A 131 4.21 6.52 0.64
N SER A 132 5.54 6.66 0.51
CA SER A 132 6.17 7.65 -0.37
C SER A 132 5.57 7.67 -1.78
N LEU A 133 5.44 6.51 -2.42
CA LEU A 133 4.85 6.42 -3.77
C LEU A 133 3.36 6.77 -3.80
N HIS A 134 2.62 6.50 -2.72
CA HIS A 134 1.21 6.88 -2.63
C HIS A 134 1.03 8.39 -2.43
N ILE A 135 1.87 9.01 -1.59
CA ILE A 135 1.90 10.48 -1.39
C ILE A 135 2.29 11.16 -2.71
N ALA A 136 3.38 10.73 -3.34
CA ALA A 136 3.84 11.29 -4.61
C ALA A 136 2.77 11.19 -5.69
N ARG A 137 2.10 10.04 -5.83
CA ARG A 137 0.97 9.90 -6.77
C ARG A 137 -0.17 10.89 -6.50
N ALA A 138 -0.43 11.21 -5.23
CA ALA A 138 -1.48 12.17 -4.85
C ALA A 138 -1.08 13.63 -5.13
N LEU A 139 0.20 13.95 -5.03
CA LEU A 139 0.73 15.30 -5.24
C LEU A 139 1.17 15.57 -6.70
N HIS A 140 1.44 14.53 -7.49
CA HIS A 140 2.10 14.64 -8.78
C HIS A 140 1.48 15.65 -9.74
N ALA A 141 0.14 15.67 -9.84
CA ALA A 141 -0.57 16.58 -10.74
C ALA A 141 -0.49 18.06 -10.31
N ALA A 142 -0.11 18.32 -9.05
CA ALA A 142 0.08 19.66 -8.52
C ALA A 142 1.52 20.17 -8.69
N ASN A 143 2.46 19.34 -9.16
CA ASN A 143 3.83 19.76 -9.41
C ASN A 143 4.00 20.26 -10.86
N PRO A 144 4.86 21.27 -11.10
CA PRO A 144 5.22 21.68 -12.45
C PRO A 144 5.84 20.51 -13.23
N PRO A 145 5.62 20.43 -14.56
CA PRO A 145 6.23 19.39 -15.38
C PRO A 145 7.75 19.51 -15.37
N VAL A 146 8.45 18.46 -14.95
CA VAL A 146 9.92 18.36 -15.04
C VAL A 146 10.34 17.47 -16.21
N PRO A 147 11.48 17.74 -16.85
CA PRO A 147 12.06 16.80 -17.82
C PRO A 147 12.43 15.47 -17.15
N ALA A 148 12.16 14.35 -17.83
CA ALA A 148 12.72 13.06 -17.43
C ALA A 148 14.27 13.13 -17.40
N PRO A 149 14.96 12.47 -16.44
CA PRO A 149 14.47 11.38 -15.58
C PRO A 149 14.10 11.79 -14.15
N TYR A 150 14.00 13.09 -13.85
CA TYR A 150 13.79 13.56 -12.48
C TYR A 150 12.37 13.26 -12.00
N LEU A 151 12.24 12.75 -10.77
CA LEU A 151 10.97 12.78 -10.05
C LEU A 151 10.84 14.19 -9.46
N ALA A 152 9.86 14.97 -9.92
CA ALA A 152 9.57 16.28 -9.34
C ALA A 152 9.03 16.16 -7.91
N ASP A 153 8.49 14.99 -7.57
CA ASP A 153 7.51 14.86 -6.49
C ASP A 153 8.14 14.45 -5.15
N ILE A 154 9.39 13.99 -5.14
CA ILE A 154 10.03 13.43 -3.95
C ILE A 154 11.50 13.87 -3.88
N ASP A 155 11.89 14.43 -2.73
CA ASP A 155 13.29 14.57 -2.34
C ASP A 155 13.63 13.56 -1.23
N PHE A 156 14.67 12.75 -1.43
CA PHE A 156 15.07 11.70 -0.49
C PHE A 156 16.30 12.16 0.30
N HIS A 157 16.20 12.04 1.62
CA HIS A 157 17.30 12.40 2.52
C HIS A 157 17.73 11.19 3.35
N VAL A 158 19.05 10.99 3.43
CA VAL A 158 19.67 9.99 4.30
C VAL A 158 20.33 10.72 5.46
N GLY A 159 19.84 10.49 6.67
CA GLY A 159 20.35 11.15 7.87
C GLY A 159 19.40 10.98 9.05
N THR A 160 19.70 11.68 10.14
CA THR A 160 18.79 11.75 11.28
C THR A 160 17.62 12.66 10.94
N VAL A 161 16.42 12.30 11.39
CA VAL A 161 15.21 13.10 11.14
C VAL A 161 15.34 14.48 11.78
N GLY A 162 15.83 14.54 13.02
CA GLY A 162 16.01 15.79 13.75
C GLY A 162 16.94 16.77 13.04
N ASP A 163 18.09 16.31 12.55
CA ASP A 163 19.05 17.19 11.85
C ASP A 163 18.47 17.73 10.54
N TYR A 164 17.77 16.88 9.78
CA TYR A 164 17.14 17.29 8.54
C TYR A 164 16.06 18.36 8.80
N VAL A 165 15.17 18.11 9.75
CA VAL A 165 14.11 19.07 10.11
C VAL A 165 14.70 20.39 10.62
N ALA A 166 15.73 20.33 11.47
CA ALA A 166 16.41 21.51 11.99
C ALA A 166 17.06 22.34 10.86
N ALA A 167 17.70 21.67 9.89
CA ALA A 167 18.28 22.33 8.72
C ALA A 167 17.21 23.00 7.85
N ARG A 168 16.07 22.33 7.62
CA ARG A 168 14.93 22.88 6.86
C ARG A 168 14.34 24.12 7.57
N LEU A 169 14.16 24.05 8.88
CA LEU A 169 13.66 25.17 9.68
C LEU A 169 14.65 26.34 9.74
N ALA A 170 15.95 26.06 9.78
CA ALA A 170 16.97 27.10 9.69
C ALA A 170 16.96 27.80 8.31
N ALA A 171 16.82 27.01 7.23
CA ALA A 171 16.76 27.53 5.87
C ALA A 171 15.51 28.40 5.61
N SER A 172 14.39 28.14 6.29
CA SER A 172 13.17 28.95 6.20
C SER A 172 13.20 30.22 7.08
N GLY A 173 14.29 30.45 7.82
CA GLY A 173 14.41 31.55 8.79
C GLY A 173 13.59 31.33 10.06
N GLY A 174 13.35 30.07 10.44
CA GLY A 174 12.54 29.68 11.60
C GLY A 174 11.04 29.63 11.33
N ARG A 175 10.60 29.83 10.07
CA ARG A 175 9.19 29.71 9.68
C ARG A 175 8.81 28.24 9.50
N PRO A 176 7.59 27.82 9.87
CA PRO A 176 7.09 26.49 9.51
C PRO A 176 7.22 26.19 8.02
N VAL A 177 7.42 24.91 7.70
CA VAL A 177 7.80 24.40 6.38
C VAL A 177 6.83 23.34 5.88
N PHE A 178 6.36 22.46 6.76
CA PHE A 178 5.62 21.26 6.35
C PHE A 178 4.12 21.43 6.55
N ALA A 179 3.34 21.26 5.48
CA ALA A 179 1.88 21.35 5.51
C ALA A 179 1.25 20.09 6.10
N ARG A 180 1.92 18.94 5.95
CA ARG A 180 1.51 17.64 6.48
C ARG A 180 2.73 16.83 6.88
N ALA A 181 2.56 15.88 7.80
CA ALA A 181 3.61 14.92 8.11
C ALA A 181 3.07 13.52 8.39
N VAL A 182 3.88 12.50 8.07
CA VAL A 182 3.68 11.11 8.49
C VAL A 182 4.95 10.57 9.14
N LEU A 183 4.81 9.91 10.28
CA LEU A 183 5.89 9.22 10.96
C LEU A 183 5.58 7.72 11.07
N ASP A 184 6.38 6.92 10.37
CA ASP A 184 6.47 5.45 10.51
C ASP A 184 7.82 5.11 11.14
N LEU A 185 7.94 5.45 12.43
CA LEU A 185 9.14 5.25 13.24
C LEU A 185 8.77 4.42 14.47
N PRO A 186 9.69 3.63 15.06
CA PRO A 186 9.35 2.80 16.22
C PRO A 186 8.95 3.61 17.47
N ALA A 187 9.55 4.78 17.66
CA ALA A 187 9.27 5.67 18.80
C ALA A 187 9.49 7.13 18.40
N ALA A 188 8.53 7.74 17.69
CA ALA A 188 8.70 9.09 17.15
C ALA A 188 8.77 10.19 18.25
N HIS A 189 8.31 9.88 19.46
CA HIS A 189 8.40 10.78 20.62
C HIS A 189 9.80 10.77 21.26
N GLU A 190 10.58 9.72 21.02
CA GLU A 190 11.97 9.60 21.47
C GLU A 190 12.92 10.37 20.53
N ASP A 191 14.19 10.49 20.95
CA ASP A 191 15.29 11.07 20.16
C ASP A 191 14.99 12.46 19.57
N ALA A 192 14.13 13.23 20.25
CA ALA A 192 13.72 14.59 19.89
C ALA A 192 13.11 14.72 18.47
N VAL A 193 12.68 13.62 17.83
CA VAL A 193 12.16 13.65 16.45
C VAL A 193 10.87 14.48 16.38
N ALA A 194 9.86 14.13 17.18
CA ALA A 194 8.63 14.90 17.24
C ALA A 194 8.85 16.31 17.80
N ALA A 195 9.74 16.46 18.79
CA ALA A 195 10.09 17.75 19.37
C ALA A 195 10.69 18.72 18.33
N ALA A 196 11.51 18.23 17.40
CA ALA A 196 12.06 19.00 16.29
C ALA A 196 11.03 19.27 15.18
N LEU A 197 10.19 18.27 14.86
CA LEU A 197 9.20 18.37 13.78
C LEU A 197 8.05 19.31 14.10
N VAL A 198 7.50 19.29 15.31
CA VAL A 198 6.31 20.06 15.65
C VAL A 198 6.47 21.56 15.40
N PRO A 199 7.60 22.22 15.74
CA PRO A 199 7.86 23.60 15.34
C PRO A 199 7.87 23.84 13.82
N ALA A 200 8.33 22.87 13.03
CA ALA A 200 8.43 22.95 11.58
C ALA A 200 7.10 22.70 10.83
N LEU A 201 6.06 22.22 11.50
CA LEU A 201 4.72 22.05 10.91
C LEU A 201 3.98 23.39 10.81
N HIS A 202 3.23 23.65 9.74
CA HIS A 202 2.31 24.80 9.71
C HIS A 202 1.22 24.65 10.79
N ASP A 203 0.66 25.78 11.23
CA ASP A 203 -0.58 25.73 12.00
C ASP A 203 -1.66 25.02 11.17
N ASN A 204 -2.55 24.29 11.84
CA ASN A 204 -3.55 23.43 11.20
C ASN A 204 -2.98 22.25 10.39
N ALA A 205 -1.67 22.00 10.40
CA ALA A 205 -1.08 20.83 9.76
C ALA A 205 -1.61 19.53 10.37
N VAL A 206 -1.80 18.54 9.51
CA VAL A 206 -2.14 17.17 9.91
C VAL A 206 -0.84 16.37 10.09
N LEU A 207 -0.67 15.78 11.27
CA LEU A 207 0.38 14.83 11.59
C LEU A 207 -0.24 13.45 11.78
N VAL A 208 0.21 12.48 10.98
CA VAL A 208 -0.20 11.09 11.08
C VAL A 208 0.94 10.27 11.67
N LEU A 209 0.64 9.46 12.68
CA LEU A 209 1.57 8.46 13.23
C LEU A 209 1.08 7.08 12.85
N PHE A 210 1.96 6.22 12.38
CA PHE A 210 1.69 4.81 12.15
C PHE A 210 2.51 3.97 13.13
N TYR A 211 1.84 3.21 13.99
CA TYR A 211 2.49 2.32 14.97
C TYR A 211 1.89 0.92 14.95
N PRO A 212 2.69 -0.13 15.23
CA PRO A 212 2.16 -1.49 15.31
C PRO A 212 1.31 -1.75 16.58
N SER A 213 1.46 -0.95 17.64
CA SER A 213 0.73 -1.13 18.91
C SER A 213 -0.03 0.12 19.34
N ILE A 214 -1.23 -0.08 19.90
CA ILE A 214 -2.04 0.98 20.50
C ILE A 214 -1.33 1.65 21.70
N SER A 215 -0.50 0.91 22.43
CA SER A 215 0.25 1.46 23.57
C SER A 215 1.28 2.51 23.13
N GLN A 216 1.89 2.38 21.95
CA GLN A 216 2.82 3.37 21.42
C GLN A 216 2.12 4.69 21.08
N ILE A 217 0.84 4.63 20.68
CA ILE A 217 0.02 5.83 20.49
C ILE A 217 -0.21 6.51 21.83
N ALA A 218 -0.52 5.74 22.88
CA ALA A 218 -0.71 6.27 24.22
C ALA A 218 0.58 6.91 24.77
N GLU A 219 1.75 6.31 24.54
CA GLU A 219 3.06 6.87 24.89
C GLU A 219 3.32 8.21 24.19
N PHE A 220 3.05 8.30 22.89
CA PHE A 220 3.18 9.56 22.16
C PHE A 220 2.20 10.63 22.67
N GLN A 221 0.96 10.23 22.99
CA GLN A 221 -0.04 11.15 23.54
C GLN A 221 0.40 11.67 24.91
N ALA A 222 0.95 10.81 25.77
CA ALA A 222 1.50 11.21 27.06
C ALA A 222 2.63 12.24 26.87
N TRP A 223 3.58 11.96 25.98
CA TRP A 223 4.64 12.90 25.63
C TRP A 223 4.10 14.26 25.13
N ALA A 224 3.09 14.26 24.26
CA ALA A 224 2.52 15.48 23.70
C ALA A 224 1.89 16.37 24.80
N LEU A 225 1.20 15.75 25.76
CA LEU A 225 0.60 16.44 26.90
C LEU A 225 1.67 16.96 27.88
N GLU A 226 2.63 16.13 28.25
CA GLU A 226 3.69 16.46 29.21
C GLU A 226 4.63 17.56 28.69
N SER A 227 4.95 17.53 27.40
CA SER A 227 5.77 18.55 26.74
C SER A 227 5.01 19.83 26.42
N GLY A 228 3.67 19.83 26.54
CA GLY A 228 2.82 20.94 26.11
C GLY A 228 2.86 21.17 24.60
N ALA A 229 3.16 20.13 23.81
CA ALA A 229 3.18 20.22 22.36
C ALA A 229 1.81 20.72 21.85
N PRO A 230 1.77 21.67 20.89
CA PRO A 230 0.52 22.21 20.35
C PRO A 230 -0.15 21.23 19.38
N LEU A 231 -0.38 19.99 19.80
CA LEU A 231 -0.98 18.92 19.03
C LEU A 231 -2.30 18.50 19.67
N ARG A 232 -3.36 18.43 18.86
CA ARG A 232 -4.64 17.86 19.26
C ARG A 232 -4.83 16.50 18.61
N LEU A 233 -4.97 15.45 19.41
CA LEU A 233 -5.39 14.14 18.94
C LEU A 233 -6.84 14.22 18.44
N GLU A 234 -7.06 13.97 17.14
CA GLU A 234 -8.39 14.01 16.53
C GLU A 234 -9.04 12.63 16.50
N LYS A 235 -8.26 11.59 16.22
CA LYS A 235 -8.75 10.20 16.14
C LYS A 235 -7.60 9.20 16.19
N VAL A 236 -7.96 7.99 16.61
CA VAL A 236 -7.12 6.79 16.54
C VAL A 236 -7.91 5.70 15.81
N LEU A 237 -7.26 5.02 14.86
CA LEU A 237 -7.88 4.02 13.99
C LEU A 237 -7.04 2.74 14.01
N GLU A 238 -7.69 1.59 14.15
CA GLU A 238 -7.08 0.29 13.84
C GLU A 238 -7.17 0.04 12.34
N MET A 239 -6.06 -0.36 11.74
CA MET A 239 -5.99 -0.65 10.31
C MET A 239 -6.44 -2.09 10.04
N PRO A 240 -7.39 -2.31 9.09
CA PRO A 240 -7.88 -3.65 8.83
C PRO A 240 -6.78 -4.50 8.20
N THR A 241 -6.65 -5.72 8.69
CA THR A 241 -5.79 -6.70 8.03
C THR A 241 -6.47 -7.25 6.77
N THR A 242 -5.69 -7.46 5.72
CA THR A 242 -6.14 -8.11 4.48
C THR A 242 -5.51 -9.48 4.32
N SER A 243 -6.24 -10.38 3.65
CA SER A 243 -5.75 -11.72 3.33
C SER A 243 -5.22 -11.75 1.90
N THR A 244 -3.91 -11.93 1.76
CA THR A 244 -3.26 -12.15 0.46
C THR A 244 -3.21 -13.65 0.17
N ALA A 245 -3.47 -14.05 -1.08
CA ALA A 245 -3.35 -15.45 -1.49
C ALA A 245 -2.42 -15.59 -2.69
N ASP A 246 -1.69 -16.71 -2.75
CA ASP A 246 -0.86 -17.06 -3.91
C ASP A 246 -1.70 -17.05 -5.20
N GLY A 247 -1.16 -16.45 -6.27
CA GLY A 247 -1.83 -16.35 -7.57
C GLY A 247 -2.78 -15.16 -7.72
N VAL A 248 -2.89 -14.29 -6.71
CA VAL A 248 -3.61 -13.01 -6.80
C VAL A 248 -2.66 -11.91 -7.31
N ARG A 249 -3.13 -11.09 -8.25
CA ARG A 249 -2.35 -10.01 -8.87
C ARG A 249 -1.97 -8.91 -7.87
N ASP A 250 -2.92 -8.52 -7.01
CA ASP A 250 -2.85 -7.34 -6.15
C ASP A 250 -3.24 -7.66 -4.69
N GLY A 251 -2.68 -8.71 -4.08
CA GLY A 251 -3.15 -9.23 -2.79
C GLY A 251 -3.16 -8.26 -1.60
N GLY A 252 -2.61 -7.05 -1.72
CA GLY A 252 -2.52 -6.04 -0.66
C GLY A 252 -3.37 -4.77 -0.88
N CYS A 253 -4.33 -4.78 -1.81
CA CYS A 253 -5.17 -3.62 -2.11
C CYS A 253 -6.39 -3.45 -1.17
N GLY A 254 -6.41 -4.14 -0.03
CA GLY A 254 -7.51 -4.08 0.94
C GLY A 254 -8.70 -4.97 0.57
N GLY A 255 -9.66 -5.04 1.50
CA GLY A 255 -10.84 -5.90 1.38
C GLY A 255 -10.54 -7.40 1.51
N ARG A 256 -11.57 -8.22 1.28
CA ARG A 256 -11.49 -9.69 1.31
C ARG A 256 -11.66 -10.26 -0.10
N HIS A 257 -10.74 -11.12 -0.51
CA HIS A 257 -10.79 -11.75 -1.83
C HIS A 257 -11.80 -12.90 -1.84
N TRP A 258 -12.57 -13.03 -2.93
CA TRP A 258 -13.52 -14.14 -3.13
C TRP A 258 -13.15 -14.94 -4.38
N ASP A 259 -13.28 -16.26 -4.29
CA ASP A 259 -13.32 -17.12 -5.47
C ASP A 259 -14.76 -17.17 -5.98
N VAL A 260 -14.96 -16.71 -7.21
CA VAL A 260 -16.22 -16.87 -7.97
C VAL A 260 -15.92 -17.74 -9.19
N LYS A 261 -16.41 -18.98 -9.18
CA LYS A 261 -16.14 -19.97 -10.24
C LYS A 261 -17.40 -20.79 -10.52
N ILE A 262 -17.66 -21.06 -11.79
CA ILE A 262 -18.67 -22.05 -12.19
C ILE A 262 -17.93 -23.35 -12.44
N ILE A 263 -18.33 -24.42 -11.76
CA ILE A 263 -17.69 -25.73 -11.82
C ILE A 263 -18.76 -26.76 -12.18
N LYS A 264 -18.50 -27.61 -13.18
CA LYS A 264 -19.30 -28.82 -13.39
C LYS A 264 -18.72 -29.94 -12.52
N PRO A 265 -19.42 -30.42 -11.49
CA PRO A 265 -18.93 -31.51 -10.65
C PRO A 265 -18.68 -32.76 -11.49
N LYS A 266 -17.63 -33.52 -11.22
CA LYS A 266 -17.49 -34.84 -11.87
C LYS A 266 -18.58 -35.76 -11.31
N PRO A 267 -19.31 -36.53 -12.14
CA PRO A 267 -20.27 -37.51 -11.62
C PRO A 267 -19.53 -38.46 -10.67
N ALA A 268 -20.17 -38.76 -9.53
CA ALA A 268 -19.62 -39.71 -8.57
C ALA A 268 -19.38 -41.03 -9.30
N ARG A 269 -18.17 -41.60 -9.15
CA ARG A 269 -17.94 -42.98 -9.57
C ARG A 269 -18.74 -43.83 -8.60
N ALA A 270 -19.70 -44.61 -9.11
CA ALA A 270 -20.36 -45.63 -8.32
C ALA A 270 -19.29 -46.43 -7.58
N GLU A 271 -19.36 -46.41 -6.25
CA GLU A 271 -18.53 -47.24 -5.39
C GLU A 271 -18.77 -48.69 -5.80
N GLU A 272 -17.69 -49.48 -5.84
CA GLU A 272 -17.68 -50.87 -6.29
C GLU A 272 -18.80 -51.66 -5.61
N GLU A 273 -19.83 -52.03 -6.37
CA GLU A 273 -20.85 -52.98 -5.93
C GLU A 273 -20.14 -54.31 -5.64
N GLU A 274 -20.20 -54.74 -4.38
CA GLU A 274 -19.92 -56.11 -3.98
C GLU A 274 -20.70 -57.08 -4.88
N GLU A 275 -20.02 -58.17 -5.25
CA GLU A 275 -20.53 -59.27 -6.06
C GLU A 275 -21.97 -59.67 -5.69
N VAL A 276 -22.90 -59.48 -6.61
CA VAL A 276 -24.10 -60.31 -6.71
C VAL A 276 -24.19 -60.83 -8.14
N THR A 277 -23.96 -62.13 -8.28
CA THR A 277 -24.15 -62.90 -9.50
C THR A 277 -25.63 -62.87 -9.92
N GLY A 278 -25.91 -62.43 -11.15
CA GLY A 278 -27.21 -62.57 -11.78
C GLY A 278 -27.21 -61.94 -13.16
N GLU A 279 -27.32 -62.79 -14.19
CA GLU A 279 -27.34 -62.43 -15.60
C GLU A 279 -28.56 -61.56 -15.96
N ASP A 280 -28.41 -60.82 -17.07
CA ASP A 280 -29.40 -60.03 -17.80
C ASP A 280 -29.76 -58.63 -17.28
N ALA A 281 -29.13 -57.61 -17.87
CA ALA A 281 -29.81 -56.63 -18.72
C ALA A 281 -28.84 -55.55 -19.22
N ALA A 282 -28.82 -55.36 -20.54
CA ALA A 282 -28.24 -54.19 -21.17
C ALA A 282 -29.02 -52.93 -20.74
N CYS A 283 -28.33 -51.97 -20.11
CA CYS A 283 -28.83 -50.62 -19.92
C CYS A 283 -27.69 -49.60 -20.13
N ASP A 284 -27.50 -49.24 -21.39
CA ASP A 284 -26.75 -48.04 -21.79
C ASP A 284 -27.63 -46.81 -21.50
N GLY A 285 -27.60 -46.33 -20.26
CA GLY A 285 -28.29 -45.13 -19.83
C GLY A 285 -27.39 -43.90 -19.99
N PRO A 286 -27.90 -42.75 -20.48
CA PRO A 286 -27.07 -41.56 -20.68
C PRO A 286 -26.55 -41.07 -19.33
N ALA A 287 -25.23 -40.87 -19.25
CA ALA A 287 -24.60 -40.24 -18.10
C ALA A 287 -25.31 -38.92 -17.80
N THR A 288 -25.94 -38.82 -16.64
CA THR A 288 -26.61 -37.61 -16.16
C THR A 288 -25.57 -36.48 -16.10
N GLU A 289 -25.68 -35.50 -17.00
CA GLU A 289 -24.86 -34.30 -16.94
C GLU A 289 -25.11 -33.62 -15.59
N SER A 290 -24.05 -33.47 -14.80
CA SER A 290 -24.12 -32.75 -13.53
C SER A 290 -24.39 -31.27 -13.78
N GLU A 291 -25.38 -30.71 -13.07
CA GLU A 291 -25.67 -29.29 -13.16
C GLU A 291 -24.45 -28.46 -12.71
N PRO A 292 -24.13 -27.36 -13.44
CA PRO A 292 -23.02 -26.50 -13.07
C PRO A 292 -23.29 -25.82 -11.72
N VAL A 293 -22.37 -26.00 -10.78
CA VAL A 293 -22.42 -25.40 -9.45
C VAL A 293 -21.59 -24.12 -9.43
N VAL A 294 -22.11 -23.08 -8.79
CA VAL A 294 -21.37 -21.83 -8.57
C VAL A 294 -20.67 -21.89 -7.22
N VAL A 295 -19.35 -21.76 -7.22
CA VAL A 295 -18.52 -21.57 -6.03
C VAL A 295 -18.36 -20.07 -5.79
N MET A 296 -18.84 -19.60 -4.63
CA MET A 296 -18.71 -18.23 -4.13
C MET A 296 -18.22 -18.28 -2.69
N ARG A 297 -16.90 -18.25 -2.49
CA ARG A 297 -16.34 -18.34 -1.12
C ARG A 297 -15.19 -17.38 -0.91
N PRO A 298 -15.05 -16.80 0.30
CA PRO A 298 -13.88 -16.00 0.62
C PRO A 298 -12.63 -16.87 0.54
N LYS A 299 -11.54 -16.30 0.04
CA LYS A 299 -10.22 -16.91 0.16
C LYS A 299 -9.82 -16.86 1.63
N VAL A 300 -9.45 -18.01 2.17
CA VAL A 300 -9.01 -18.21 3.56
C VAL A 300 -7.69 -18.99 3.56
N GLY A 301 -6.87 -18.82 4.60
CA GLY A 301 -5.60 -19.55 4.74
C GLY A 301 -4.43 -18.97 3.92
N GLY A 302 -4.51 -17.69 3.52
CA GLY A 302 -3.42 -16.96 2.89
C GLY A 302 -2.49 -16.26 3.89
N ARG A 303 -1.58 -15.39 3.41
CA ARG A 303 -0.76 -14.53 4.30
C ARG A 303 -1.59 -13.31 4.72
N VAL A 304 -1.45 -12.90 5.97
CA VAL A 304 -2.01 -11.65 6.47
C VAL A 304 -1.08 -10.50 6.05
N ALA A 305 -1.67 -9.42 5.54
CA ALA A 305 -1.01 -8.19 5.18
C ALA A 305 -1.72 -7.00 5.82
N GLY A 306 -0.97 -5.93 6.08
CA GLY A 306 -1.45 -4.74 6.75
C GLY A 306 -1.65 -4.91 8.25
N GLY A 307 -2.28 -3.91 8.85
CA GLY A 307 -2.55 -3.84 10.28
C GLY A 307 -1.84 -2.68 10.97
N GLY A 308 -1.84 -2.70 12.30
CA GLY A 308 -1.34 -1.60 13.11
C GLY A 308 -2.39 -0.53 13.38
N PHE A 309 -1.95 0.58 13.93
CA PHE A 309 -2.79 1.67 14.38
C PHE A 309 -2.28 2.99 13.80
N VAL A 310 -3.23 3.86 13.48
CA VAL A 310 -2.96 5.21 13.01
C VAL A 310 -3.52 6.20 14.02
N ALA A 311 -2.70 7.16 14.47
CA ALA A 311 -3.16 8.33 15.20
C ALA A 311 -3.08 9.56 14.28
N VAL A 312 -4.13 10.37 14.29
CA VAL A 312 -4.19 11.64 13.55
C VAL A 312 -4.21 12.79 14.54
N TYR A 313 -3.23 13.65 14.42
CA TYR A 313 -3.08 14.88 15.18
C TYR A 313 -3.26 16.10 14.28
N ARG A 314 -3.77 17.17 14.85
CA ARG A 314 -3.79 18.49 14.23
C ARG A 314 -2.92 19.44 15.03
N LYS A 315 -2.02 20.17 14.36
CA LYS A 315 -1.24 21.24 15.00
C LYS A 315 -2.14 22.45 15.24
N TRP A 316 -2.23 22.90 16.48
CA TRP A 316 -2.96 24.10 16.87
C TRP A 316 -2.04 25.31 16.88
N PRO A 317 -2.57 26.52 16.60
CA PRO A 317 -1.80 27.75 16.76
C PRO A 317 -1.30 27.90 18.20
N ALA A 318 -0.07 28.36 18.35
CA ALA A 318 0.54 28.59 19.66
C ALA A 318 -0.36 29.50 20.52
N GLY A 319 -0.54 29.14 21.80
CA GLY A 319 -1.36 29.91 22.75
C GLY A 319 -2.87 29.64 22.72
N THR A 320 -3.36 28.77 21.83
CA THR A 320 -4.78 28.34 21.79
C THR A 320 -5.03 26.94 22.36
N ASN A 321 -3.98 26.24 22.81
CA ASN A 321 -4.06 24.84 23.21
C ASN A 321 -4.78 24.69 24.56
N HIS A 322 -6.06 24.28 24.53
CA HIS A 322 -6.88 23.97 25.71
C HIS A 322 -7.17 22.47 25.83
N GLN A 323 -6.15 21.62 25.71
CA GLN A 323 -6.29 20.24 26.17
C GLN A 323 -6.08 20.21 27.69
N GLN A 324 -7.15 20.45 28.45
CA GLN A 324 -7.19 19.94 29.82
C GLN A 324 -7.38 18.42 29.75
N PRO A 325 -6.71 17.63 30.61
CA PRO A 325 -7.10 16.24 30.82
C PRO A 325 -8.60 16.23 31.15
N GLU A 326 -9.40 15.44 30.43
CA GLU A 326 -10.80 15.23 30.83
C GLU A 326 -10.79 14.69 32.26
N GLU A 327 -11.34 15.47 33.20
CA GLU A 327 -11.67 14.92 34.51
C GLU A 327 -12.69 13.80 34.27
N PRO A 328 -12.51 12.62 34.90
CA PRO A 328 -13.43 11.52 34.70
C PRO A 328 -14.85 12.00 35.00
N GLU A 329 -15.76 11.85 34.04
CA GLU A 329 -17.17 12.13 34.25
C GLU A 329 -17.62 11.33 35.47
N ALA A 330 -17.94 12.04 36.55
CA ALA A 330 -18.49 11.41 37.74
C ALA A 330 -19.87 10.87 37.35
N ASP A 331 -19.99 9.55 37.23
CA ASP A 331 -21.26 8.86 37.03
C ASP A 331 -22.28 9.38 38.06
N SER A 332 -23.16 10.27 37.62
CA SER A 332 -24.31 10.68 38.40
C SER A 332 -25.42 9.65 38.20
N GLU A 333 -25.18 8.41 38.62
CA GLU A 333 -26.25 7.48 38.97
C GLU A 333 -26.73 7.83 40.38
N ALA A 334 -27.47 8.93 40.49
CA ALA A 334 -28.42 9.11 41.57
C ALA A 334 -29.75 8.50 41.12
N GLU A 335 -29.91 7.19 41.26
CA GLU A 335 -31.23 6.58 41.24
C GLU A 335 -31.88 6.67 42.63
N ALA A 336 -33.13 7.13 42.60
CA ALA A 336 -34.08 7.21 43.68
C ALA A 336 -34.89 5.90 43.81
#